data_AF-A0A7J4S045-F1
#
_entry.id   AF-A0A7J4S045-F1
#
_cell.length_a   1.000
_cell.length_b   1.000
_cell.length_c   1.000
_cell.angle_alpha   90.00
_cell.angle_beta   90.00
_cell.angle_gamma   90.00
#
_symmetry.space_group_name_H-M   'P 1'
#
loop_
_entity.id
_entity.type
_entity.pdbx_description
1 polymer ?
#
loop_
_entity_poly.entity_id
_entity_poly.type
_entity_poly.pdbx_seq_one_letter_code
_entity_poly.pdbx_strand_id
1 'polypeptide(L)' 'TYLNRVIGDWDLEVDFDARNTAELHAIVKEIRNKFSLIMRDYSVLTILNERISNPFKTNE' A
#
# COMPACT_ATOMS: atom_id res chain seq x y z
N THR A 1 5.03 -8.12 -2.80
CA THR A 1 5.51 -6.81 -2.30
C THR A 1 6.11 -6.02 -3.44
N TYR A 2 5.60 -4.82 -3.71
CA TYR A 2 6.07 -3.92 -4.78
C TYR A 2 6.43 -2.54 -4.22
N LEU A 3 7.33 -1.85 -4.92
CA LEU A 3 7.80 -0.51 -4.57
C LEU A 3 7.95 0.31 -5.85
N ASN A 4 7.16 1.37 -5.97
CA ASN A 4 7.09 2.19 -7.18
C ASN A 4 7.28 3.66 -6.85
N ARG A 5 8.00 4.38 -7.70
CA ARG A 5 7.91 5.84 -7.77
C ARG A 5 6.68 6.19 -8.59
N VAL A 6 5.88 7.15 -8.11
CA VAL A 6 4.63 7.53 -8.77
C VAL A 6 4.63 9.02 -9.12
N ILE A 7 3.71 9.41 -10.01
CA ILE A 7 3.47 10.79 -10.41
C ILE A 7 2.09 11.17 -9.85
N GLY A 8 2.00 12.22 -9.06
CA GLY A 8 0.77 12.68 -8.41
C GLY A 8 1.07 13.32 -7.06
N ASP A 9 0.11 13.23 -6.13
CA ASP A 9 0.24 13.80 -4.77
C ASP A 9 1.26 13.05 -3.89
N TRP A 10 1.63 11.82 -4.29
CA TRP A 10 2.59 10.97 -3.59
C TRP A 10 3.86 10.78 -4.42
N ASP A 11 5.01 10.68 -3.77
CA ASP A 11 6.29 10.40 -4.42
C ASP A 11 6.55 8.89 -4.61
N LEU A 12 5.95 8.06 -3.76
CA LEU A 12 6.22 6.63 -3.64
C LEU A 12 4.95 5.86 -3.27
N GLU A 13 4.78 4.69 -3.88
CA GLU A 13 3.77 3.70 -3.55
C GLU A 13 4.45 2.39 -3.11
N VAL A 14 3.99 1.82 -2.01
CA VAL A 14 4.50 0.56 -1.45
C VAL A 14 3.33 -0.37 -1.23
N ASP A 15 3.45 -1.59 -1.76
CA ASP A 15 2.42 -2.61 -1.66
C ASP A 15 2.97 -3.81 -0.92
N PHE A 16 2.34 -4.20 0.18
CA PHE A 16 2.78 -5.32 1.03
C PHE A 16 1.60 -5.96 1.75
N ASP A 17 1.75 -7.25 2.05
CA ASP A 17 0.78 -8.00 2.82
C ASP A 17 1.06 -7.90 4.31
N ALA A 18 0.00 -7.81 5.11
CA ALA A 18 0.04 -7.89 6.57
C ALA A 18 -1.03 -8.88 7.05
N ARG A 19 -0.69 -9.71 8.04
CA ARG A 19 -1.60 -10.75 8.57
C ARG A 19 -2.80 -10.16 9.30
N ASN A 20 -2.64 -8.96 9.86
CA ASN A 20 -3.69 -8.23 10.57
C ASN A 20 -3.31 -6.74 10.73
N THR A 21 -4.27 -5.96 11.24
CA THR A 21 -4.11 -4.52 11.45
C THR A 21 -3.00 -4.16 12.45
N ALA A 22 -2.72 -5.01 13.43
CA ALA A 22 -1.68 -4.75 14.42
C ALA A 22 -0.27 -4.84 13.79
N GLU A 23 -0.05 -5.85 12.95
CA GLU A 23 1.17 -5.99 12.16
C GLU A 23 1.33 -4.83 11.16
N LEU A 24 0.26 -4.47 10.46
CA LEU A 24 0.25 -3.31 9.55
C LEU A 24 0.70 -2.03 10.28
N HIS A 25 0.11 -1.76 11.45
CA HIS A 25 0.48 -0.59 12.24
C HIS A 25 1.96 -0.63 12.69
N ALA A 26 2.47 -1.80 13.08
CA ALA A 26 3.86 -1.96 13.49
C ALA A 26 4.82 -1.67 12.33
N ILE A 27 4.56 -2.22 11.15
CA ILE A 27 5.37 -2.01 9.93
C ILE A 27 5.39 -0.52 9.55
N VAL A 28 4.22 0.11 9.46
CA VAL A 28 4.12 1.53 9.11
C VAL A 28 4.83 2.42 10.12
N LYS A 29 4.70 2.12 11.42
CA LYS A 29 5.40 2.83 12.49
C LYS A 29 6.92 2.68 12.37
N GLU A 30 7.42 1.49 12.06
CA GLU A 30 8.85 1.24 11.85
C GLU A 30 9.39 2.05 10.67
N ILE A 31 8.70 2.02 9.53
CA ILE A 31 9.04 2.79 8.32
C ILE A 31 9.09 4.29 8.66
N ARG A 32 8.04 4.81 9.30
CA ARG A 32 7.97 6.22 9.68
C ARG A 32 9.11 6.62 10.61
N ASN A 33 9.45 5.79 11.60
CA ASN A 33 10.54 6.07 12.52
C ASN A 33 11.89 6.10 11.79
N LYS A 34 12.13 5.12 10.92
CA LYS A 34 13.38 4.96 10.16
C LYS A 34 13.61 6.08 9.15
N PHE A 35 12.54 6.63 8.57
CA PHE A 35 12.60 7.65 7.52
C PHE A 35 11.99 8.99 7.94
N SER A 36 11.90 9.25 9.25
CA SER A 36 11.23 10.43 9.83
C SER A 36 11.75 11.78 9.34
N LEU A 37 12.99 11.85 8.87
CA LEU A 37 13.60 13.09 8.35
C LEU A 37 13.20 13.41 6.91
N ILE A 38 12.78 12.42 6.13
CA ILE A 38 12.47 12.59 4.69
C ILE A 38 11.00 12.33 4.38
N MET A 39 10.32 11.51 5.18
CA MET A 39 8.92 11.17 5.00
C MET A 39 8.05 12.25 5.64
N ARG A 40 7.48 13.12 4.80
CA ARG A 40 6.57 14.19 5.24
C ARG A 40 5.21 13.64 5.68
N ASP A 41 4.65 12.72 4.89
CA ASP A 41 3.30 12.19 5.09
C ASP A 41 3.19 10.74 4.57
N TYR A 42 2.14 10.03 4.96
CA TYR A 42 1.79 8.71 4.45
C TYR A 42 0.28 8.47 4.51
N SER A 43 -0.24 7.68 3.58
CA SER A 43 -1.60 7.14 3.62
C SER A 43 -1.59 5.63 3.48
N VAL A 44 -2.54 4.95 4.12
CA VAL A 44 -2.70 3.50 4.04
C VAL A 44 -4.01 3.19 3.33
N LEU A 45 -3.92 2.38 2.27
CA LEU A 45 -5.08 1.81 1.59
C LEU A 45 -5.13 0.32 1.92
N THR A 46 -6.25 -0.14 2.48
CA THR A 46 -6.44 -1.56 2.83
C THR A 46 -7.38 -2.21 1.83
N ILE A 47 -6.93 -3.31 1.22
CA ILE A 47 -7.74 -4.11 0.32
C ILE A 47 -8.62 -5.03 1.17
N LEU A 48 -9.93 -4.75 1.22
CA LEU A 48 -10.89 -5.58 1.95
C LEU A 48 -11.39 -6.77 1.12
N ASN A 49 -11.46 -6.59 -0.20
CA ASN A 49 -11.86 -7.62 -1.14
C ASN A 49 -11.05 -7.42 -2.42
N GLU A 50 -10.26 -8.42 -2.80
CA GLU A 50 -9.59 -8.43 -4.09
C GLU A 50 -10.61 -8.85 -5.15
N ARG A 51 -10.87 -7.98 -6.13
CA ARG A 51 -11.65 -8.32 -7.31
C ARG A 51 -10.71 -8.42 -8.49
N ILE A 52 -10.50 -9.64 -8.96
CA ILE A 52 -9.86 -9.86 -10.25
C ILE A 52 -10.89 -9.51 -11.31
N SER A 53 -10.74 -8.34 -11.94
CA SER A 53 -11.49 -8.04 -13.16
C SER A 53 -11.01 -9.03 -14.21
N ASN A 54 -11.87 -9.94 -14.63
CA ASN A 54 -11.54 -10.89 -15.70
C ASN A 54 -11.78 -10.17 -17.05
N PRO A 55 -10.74 -9.78 -17.79
CA PRO A 55 -10.89 -9.11 -19.07
C PRO A 55 -11.51 -10.00 -20.16
N PHE A 56 -11.67 -11.30 -19.88
CA PHE A 56 -12.32 -12.29 -20.77
C PHE A 56 -13.72 -12.69 -20.30
N LYS A 57 -14.29 -12.06 -19.28
CA LYS A 57 -15.66 -12.35 -18.86
C LYS A 57 -16.63 -11.72 -19.85
N THR A 58 -17.01 -12.45 -20.88
CA THR A 58 -18.12 -12.10 -21.77
C THR A 58 -19.43 -12.26 -20.99
N ASN A 59 -20.29 -11.25 -21.07
CA ASN A 59 -21.64 -11.33 -20.53
C ASN A 59 -22.46 -12.27 -21.43
N GLU A 60 -22.61 -13.52 -21.03
CA GLU A 60 -23.65 -14.43 -21.53
C GLU A 60 -24.96 -14.21 -20.77
#